data_AF-A0A2W0B4X1-F1
#
_entry.id   AF-A0A2W0B4X1-F1
#
_cell.length_a   1.000
_cell.length_b   1.000
_cell.length_c   1.000
_cell.angle_alpha   90.00
_cell.angle_beta   90.00
_cell.angle_gamma   90.00
#
_symmetry.space_group_name_H-M   'P 1'
#
loop_
_entity.id
_entity.type
_entity.pdbx_description
1 polymer ?
#
loop_
_entity_poly.entity_id
_entity_poly.type
_entity_poly.pdbx_seq_one_letter_code
_entity_poly.pdbx_strand_id
1 'polypeptide(L)' 'MILILVVILLVLALGTAPVYPYSRGWGYYPSGTLGTILLIVLILYLLHYV' A
#
# COMPACT_ATOMS: atom_id res chain seq x y z
N MET A 1 -18.09 2.68 -4.28
CA MET A 1 -17.25 2.92 -3.08
C MET A 1 -16.38 1.71 -2.74
N ILE A 2 -16.93 0.53 -2.41
CA ILE A 2 -16.16 -0.67 -2.03
C ILE A 2 -15.21 -1.17 -3.13
N LEU A 3 -15.60 -1.05 -4.40
CA LEU A 3 -14.83 -1.58 -5.53
C LEU A 3 -13.43 -0.96 -5.67
N ILE A 4 -13.28 0.32 -5.35
CA ILE A 4 -11.98 1.02 -5.38
C ILE A 4 -11.06 0.46 -4.29
N LEU A 5 -11.61 0.17 -3.12
CA LEU A 5 -10.87 -0.36 -1.97
C LEU A 5 -10.38 -1.79 -2.26
N VAL A 6 -11.23 -2.61 -2.89
CA VAL A 6 -10.87 -3.96 -3.36
C VAL A 6 -9.78 -3.92 -4.42
N VAL A 7 -9.83 -2.97 -5.37
CA VAL A 7 -8.78 -2.79 -6.38
C VAL A 7 -7.44 -2.40 -5.74
N ILE A 8 -7.45 -1.49 -4.77
CA ILE A 8 -6.23 -1.10 -4.03
C ILE A 8 -5.63 -2.30 -3.28
N LEU A 9 -6.45 -3.10 -2.60
CA LEU A 9 -6.01 -4.30 -1.89
C LEU A 9 -5.40 -5.34 -2.83
N LEU A 10 -5.99 -5.54 -4.01
CA LEU A 10 -5.46 -6.45 -5.02
C LEU A 10 -4.11 -5.96 -5.57
N VAL A 11 -3.96 -4.67 -5.85
CA VAL A 11 -2.69 -4.10 -6.32
C VAL A 11 -1.59 -4.25 -5.28
N LEU A 12 -1.90 -4.04 -3.99
CA LEU A 12 -0.95 -4.24 -2.89
C LEU A 12 -0.57 -5.71 -2.69
N ALA A 13 -1.53 -6.63 -2.79
CA ALA A 13 -1.28 -8.07 -2.68
C ALA A 13 -0.41 -8.60 -3.84
N LEU A 14 -0.66 -8.13 -5.06
CA LEU A 14 0.12 -8.54 -6.24
C LEU A 14 1.51 -7.86 -6.28
N GLY A 15 1.62 -6.61 -5.83
CA GLY A 15 2.88 -5.86 -5.80
C GLY A 15 3.87 -6.30 -4.71
N THR A 16 3.41 -7.08 -3.73
CA THR A 16 4.24 -7.62 -2.63
C THR A 16 4.66 -9.07 -2.84
N ALA A 17 4.06 -9.77 -3.82
CA ALA A 17 4.40 -11.15 -4.13
C ALA A 17 5.86 -11.26 -4.63
N PRO A 18 6.65 -12.21 -4.12
CA PRO A 18 8.07 -12.37 -4.47
C PRO A 18 8.31 -12.87 -5.92
N VAL A 19 7.24 -13.01 -6.71
CA VAL A 19 7.26 -13.33 -8.15
C VAL A 19 7.83 -12.16 -8.97
N TYR A 20 7.70 -10.92 -8.48
CA TYR A 20 8.38 -9.75 -9.03
C TYR A 20 9.51 -9.32 -8.09
N PRO A 21 10.80 -9.41 -8.49
CA PRO A 21 11.94 -9.14 -7.61
C PRO A 21 12.17 -7.64 -7.34
N TYR A 22 11.11 -6.82 -7.41
CA TYR A 22 11.07 -5.42 -6.97
C TYR A 22 10.83 -5.29 -5.45
N SER A 23 10.34 -6.34 -4.80
CA SER A 23 10.05 -6.37 -3.36
C SER A 23 11.30 -6.30 -2.46
N ARG A 24 12.50 -6.46 -3.02
CA ARG A 24 13.79 -6.26 -2.30
C ARG A 24 14.07 -4.80 -1.93
N GLY A 25 13.29 -3.83 -2.43
CA GLY A 25 13.40 -2.41 -2.07
C GLY A 25 12.41 -1.92 -1.00
N TRP A 26 11.34 -2.66 -0.68
CA TRP A 26 10.30 -2.15 0.23
C TRP A 26 10.71 -2.12 1.72
N GLY A 27 11.88 -2.66 2.05
CA GLY A 27 12.64 -2.30 3.24
C GLY A 27 13.57 -1.13 2.94
N TYR A 28 13.05 0.10 3.13
CA TYR A 28 13.80 1.37 3.17
C TYR A 28 14.60 1.82 1.92
N TYR A 29 14.08 1.65 0.69
CA TYR A 29 14.38 2.52 -0.48
C TYR A 29 13.27 2.41 -1.56
N PRO A 30 13.16 3.29 -2.56
CA PRO A 30 12.09 4.29 -2.69
C PRO A 30 10.62 3.77 -2.83
N SER A 31 10.36 2.47 -2.94
CA SER A 31 9.01 1.90 -3.13
C SER A 31 8.25 1.62 -1.82
N GLY A 32 8.96 1.43 -0.70
CA GLY A 32 8.34 1.27 0.63
C GLY A 32 7.63 2.54 1.13
N THR A 33 8.09 3.72 0.70
CA THR A 33 7.53 5.02 1.10
C THR A 33 6.07 5.17 0.68
N LEU A 34 5.68 4.69 -0.51
CA LEU A 34 4.29 4.76 -0.96
C LEU A 34 3.37 3.87 -0.12
N GLY A 35 3.82 2.66 0.24
CA GLY A 35 3.10 1.80 1.17
C GLY A 35 2.91 2.45 2.54
N THR A 36 3.97 3.06 3.07
CA THR A 36 3.93 3.78 4.34
C THR A 36 2.98 4.99 4.27
N ILE A 37 3.03 5.78 3.20
CA ILE A 37 2.13 6.94 3.01
C ILE A 37 0.67 6.48 2.93
N LEU A 38 0.37 5.44 2.16
CA LEU A 38 -0.98 4.89 2.06
C LEU A 38 -1.48 4.40 3.43
N LEU A 39 -0.62 3.76 4.21
CA LEU A 39 -0.95 3.30 5.56
C LEU A 39 -1.26 4.47 6.50
N ILE A 40 -0.48 5.56 6.43
CA ILE A 40 -0.72 6.78 7.22
C ILE A 40 -2.06 7.40 6.84
N VAL A 41 -2.35 7.58 5.55
CA VAL A 41 -3.61 8.17 5.07
C VAL A 41 -4.81 7.31 5.50
N LEU A 42 -4.69 5.99 5.41
CA LEU A 42 -5.72 5.05 5.84
C LEU A 42 -6.03 5.20 7.34
N ILE A 43 -5.02 5.34 8.19
CA ILE A 43 -5.19 5.55 9.63
C ILE A 43 -5.89 6.89 9.91
N LEU A 44 -5.48 7.97 9.24
CA LEU A 44 -6.10 9.29 9.41
C LEU A 44 -7.58 9.28 9.01
N TYR A 45 -7.92 8.60 7.92
CA TYR A 45 -9.30 8.42 7.47
C TYR A 45 -10.13 7.58 8.45
N LEU A 46 -9.58 6.46 8.97
CA LEU A 46 -10.25 5.62 9.96
C LEU A 46 -10.52 6.35 11.29
N LEU A 47 -9.62 7.26 11.65
CA LEU A 47 -9.78 8.15 12.81
C LEU A 47 -10.65 9.38 12.50
N HIS A 48 -11.21 9.49 11.29
CA HIS A 48 -12.04 10.61 10.82
C HIS A 48 -11.36 11.98 10.96
N TYR A 49 -10.03 12.03 10.88
CA TYR A 49 -9.29 13.29 10.83
C TYR A 49 -9.29 13.94 9.44
N VAL A 50 -9.64 13.18 8.40
CA VAL A 50 -9.82 13.59 7.00
C VAL A 50 -11.07 12.90 6.47
#